data_AF-A0A351XCN6-F1
#
_entry.id   AF-A0A351XCN6-F1
#
_cell.length_a   1.000
_cell.length_b   1.000
_cell.length_c   1.000
_cell.angle_alpha   90.00
_cell.angle_beta   90.00
_cell.angle_gamma   90.00
#
_symmetry.space_group_name_H-M   'P 1'
#
loop_
_entity.id
_entity.type
_entity.pdbx_description
1 polymer ?
#
loop_
_entity_poly.entity_id
_entity_poly.type
_entity_poly.pdbx_seq_one_letter_code
_entity_poly.pdbx_strand_id
1 'polypeptide(L)'
;MAGPDQHETDGRVDDAPTSGAPPVGRHVHPDPAPDVEVSTRRRQAILAGHGGDARLARDLLTDPAAPVRAAALGALDRIARSGGADGLSTDELATGLADPEPAVRRRALEALAGPDR
;
A
#
# COMPACT_ATOMS: atom_id res chain seq x y z
N MET A 1 59.31 -31.67 -16.40
CA MET A 1 57.99 -31.19 -15.95
C MET A 1 58.02 -29.66 -16.02
N ALA A 2 56.96 -29.08 -16.57
CA ALA A 2 56.78 -27.69 -17.03
C ALA A 2 57.26 -26.58 -16.07
N GLY A 3 57.74 -25.47 -16.65
CA GLY A 3 58.09 -24.24 -15.92
C GLY A 3 56.86 -23.40 -15.54
N PRO A 4 57.03 -22.33 -14.74
CA PRO A 4 56.01 -21.30 -14.60
C PRO A 4 56.39 -20.04 -15.38
N ASP A 5 55.58 -19.79 -16.40
CA ASP A 5 55.53 -18.57 -17.19
C ASP A 5 54.44 -17.65 -16.57
N GLN A 6 54.87 -16.44 -16.23
CA GLN A 6 54.19 -15.14 -16.40
C GLN A 6 53.18 -14.55 -15.39
N HIS A 7 53.35 -13.22 -15.30
CA HIS A 7 52.38 -12.13 -15.19
C HIS A 7 52.05 -11.52 -13.83
N GLU A 8 52.96 -10.62 -13.43
CA GLU A 8 52.69 -9.34 -12.78
C GLU A 8 51.55 -8.58 -13.49
N THR A 9 50.49 -8.21 -12.75
CA THR A 9 49.71 -6.97 -12.99
C THR A 9 49.11 -6.50 -11.67
N ASP A 10 49.65 -5.39 -11.20
CA ASP A 10 49.16 -4.57 -10.10
C ASP A 10 47.86 -3.88 -10.55
N GLY A 11 46.72 -4.41 -10.12
CA GLY A 11 45.39 -3.92 -10.47
C GLY A 11 44.96 -2.78 -9.56
N ARG A 12 45.62 -1.62 -9.69
CA ARG A 12 45.11 -0.34 -9.18
C ARG A 12 43.77 -0.08 -9.86
N VAL A 13 42.67 -0.24 -9.14
CA VAL A 13 41.36 0.25 -9.57
C VAL A 13 41.40 1.77 -9.50
N ASP A 14 41.63 2.39 -10.65
CA ASP A 14 41.48 3.83 -10.82
C ASP A 14 40.01 4.20 -10.55
N ASP A 15 39.80 4.96 -9.47
CA ASP A 15 38.54 5.66 -9.22
C ASP A 15 38.30 6.66 -10.37
N ALA A 16 37.56 6.22 -11.38
CA ALA A 16 37.00 7.11 -12.39
C ALA A 16 36.07 8.09 -11.68
N PRO A 17 36.24 9.42 -11.86
CA PRO A 17 35.27 10.37 -11.37
C PRO A 17 33.99 10.13 -12.18
N THR A 18 32.98 9.55 -11.55
CA THR A 18 31.61 9.59 -12.08
C THR A 18 31.20 11.07 -12.06
N SER A 19 31.52 11.77 -13.14
CA SER A 19 30.83 12.99 -13.53
C SER A 19 29.46 12.56 -14.03
N GLY A 20 28.63 12.10 -13.09
CA GLY A 20 27.27 11.67 -13.34
C GLY A 20 26.37 12.89 -13.18
N ALA A 21 25.84 13.39 -14.28
CA ALA A 21 24.73 14.34 -14.26
C ALA A 21 23.64 13.87 -13.27
N PRO A 22 22.98 14.78 -12.53
CA PRO A 22 21.92 14.38 -11.61
C PRO A 22 20.85 13.60 -12.37
N PRO A 23 20.28 12.51 -11.80
CA PRO A 23 19.28 11.72 -12.49
C PRO A 23 18.08 12.60 -12.85
N VAL A 24 17.96 12.92 -14.13
CA VAL A 24 16.84 13.66 -14.69
C VAL A 24 15.62 12.73 -14.64
N GLY A 25 14.57 13.14 -13.91
CA GLY A 25 13.30 12.41 -13.87
C GLY A 25 12.84 11.88 -12.50
N ARG A 26 13.45 12.29 -11.38
CA ARG A 26 12.84 12.00 -10.07
C ARG A 26 11.55 12.81 -9.91
N HIS A 27 10.41 12.20 -10.20
CA HIS A 27 9.10 12.75 -9.85
C HIS A 27 9.03 12.87 -8.32
N VAL A 28 9.17 14.10 -7.84
CA VAL A 28 8.91 14.44 -6.45
C VAL A 28 7.40 14.58 -6.33
N HIS A 29 6.77 13.68 -5.55
CA HIS A 29 5.39 13.92 -5.16
C HIS A 29 5.37 15.17 -4.28
N PRO A 30 4.60 16.21 -4.67
CA PRO A 30 4.56 17.47 -3.92
C PRO A 30 3.89 17.31 -2.57
N ASP A 31 3.03 16.29 -2.42
CA ASP A 31 2.43 15.95 -1.14
C ASP A 31 3.42 15.21 -0.25
N PRO A 32 3.54 15.62 1.03
CA PRO A 32 4.34 14.90 1.99
C PRO A 32 3.87 13.44 2.07
N ALA A 33 4.84 12.54 2.24
CA ALA A 33 4.52 11.13 2.45
C ALA A 33 3.54 11.01 3.62
N PRO A 34 2.53 10.11 3.52
CA PRO A 34 1.64 9.87 4.64
C PRO A 34 2.46 9.45 5.86
N ASP A 35 2.03 9.95 7.01
CA ASP A 35 2.63 9.64 8.30
C ASP A 35 2.85 8.11 8.47
N VAL A 36 3.98 7.74 9.08
CA VAL A 36 4.40 6.33 9.20
C VAL A 36 3.38 5.51 10.00
N GLU A 37 2.75 6.10 11.01
CA GLU A 37 1.72 5.45 11.82
C GLU A 37 0.42 5.28 11.02
N VAL A 38 0.04 6.30 10.23
CA VAL A 38 -1.09 6.18 9.29
C VAL A 38 -0.84 5.07 8.28
N SER A 39 0.37 5.00 7.73
CA SER A 39 0.77 3.95 6.79
C SER A 39 0.73 2.56 7.43
N THR A 40 1.11 2.46 8.69
CA THR A 40 1.08 1.21 9.47
C THR A 40 -0.36 0.75 9.72
N ARG A 41 -1.24 1.64 10.18
CA ARG A 41 -2.67 1.34 10.39
C ARG A 41 -3.39 0.97 9.10
N ARG A 42 -3.08 1.67 8.00
CA ARG A 42 -3.58 1.32 6.67
C ARG A 42 -3.15 -0.09 6.27
N ARG A 43 -1.89 -0.46 6.52
CA ARG A 43 -1.40 -1.82 6.25
C ARG A 43 -2.13 -2.86 7.11
N GLN A 44 -2.40 -2.57 8.38
CA GLN A 44 -3.18 -3.45 9.25
C GLN A 44 -4.57 -3.72 8.70
N ALA A 45 -5.29 -2.68 8.22
CA ALA A 45 -6.59 -2.87 7.57
C ALA A 45 -6.51 -3.82 6.37
N ILE A 46 -5.50 -3.63 5.51
CA ILE A 46 -5.30 -4.48 4.32
C ILE A 46 -5.08 -5.95 4.73
N LEU A 47 -4.20 -6.18 5.70
CA LEU A 47 -3.91 -7.53 6.21
C LEU A 47 -5.13 -8.17 6.87
N ALA A 48 -5.93 -7.40 7.61
CA ALA A 48 -7.18 -7.86 8.21
C ALA A 48 -8.14 -8.40 7.14
N GLY A 49 -8.29 -7.67 6.03
CA GLY A 49 -9.11 -8.09 4.90
C GLY A 49 -8.64 -9.39 4.25
N HIS A 50 -7.33 -9.59 4.15
CA HIS A 50 -6.75 -10.84 3.62
C HIS A 50 -6.85 -12.01 4.60
N GLY A 51 -6.78 -11.72 5.90
CA GLY A 51 -6.85 -12.72 6.97
C GLY A 51 -8.28 -13.09 7.40
N GLY A 52 -9.30 -12.39 6.93
CA GLY A 52 -10.68 -12.61 7.38
C GLY A 52 -11.02 -11.94 8.71
N ASP A 53 -10.17 -11.04 9.22
CA ASP A 53 -10.38 -10.36 10.50
C ASP A 53 -11.32 -9.15 10.34
N ALA A 54 -12.62 -9.44 10.30
CA ALA A 54 -13.64 -8.42 10.16
C ALA A 54 -13.71 -7.48 11.38
N ARG A 55 -13.37 -7.96 12.58
CA ARG A 55 -13.42 -7.15 13.80
C ARG A 55 -12.39 -6.02 13.72
N LEU A 56 -11.13 -6.37 13.42
CA LEU A 56 -10.08 -5.37 13.25
C LEU A 56 -10.40 -4.40 12.11
N ALA A 57 -10.95 -4.90 10.99
CA ALA A 57 -11.35 -4.03 9.89
C ALA A 57 -12.45 -3.03 10.31
N ARG A 58 -13.42 -3.44 11.12
CA ARG A 58 -14.47 -2.53 11.66
C ARG A 58 -13.91 -1.49 12.60
N ASP A 59 -13.02 -1.87 13.51
CA ASP A 59 -12.40 -0.92 14.44
C ASP A 59 -11.72 0.23 13.65
N LEU A 60 -11.09 -0.10 12.52
CA LEU A 60 -10.41 0.85 11.63
C LEU A 60 -11.36 1.70 10.75
N LEU A 61 -12.67 1.44 10.71
CA LEU A 61 -13.63 2.33 10.05
C LEU A 61 -13.77 3.68 10.76
N THR A 62 -13.40 3.76 12.04
CA THR A 62 -13.48 5.00 12.84
C THR A 62 -12.16 5.77 12.90
N ASP A 63 -11.16 5.31 12.14
CA ASP A 63 -9.83 5.91 12.15
C ASP A 63 -9.86 7.39 11.71
N PRO A 64 -9.12 8.30 12.37
CA PRO A 64 -9.09 9.71 11.98
C PRO A 64 -8.53 9.91 10.56
N ALA A 65 -7.63 9.04 10.11
CA ALA A 65 -7.02 9.13 8.79
C ALA A 65 -7.92 8.46 7.74
N ALA A 66 -8.42 9.26 6.79
CA ALA A 66 -9.26 8.77 5.71
C ALA A 66 -8.66 7.64 4.85
N PRO A 67 -7.32 7.59 4.58
CA PRO A 67 -6.72 6.46 3.89
C PRO A 67 -6.88 5.13 4.64
N VAL A 68 -6.97 5.16 5.98
CA VAL A 68 -7.18 3.98 6.81
C VAL A 68 -8.65 3.54 6.74
N ARG A 69 -9.60 4.48 6.88
CA ARG A 69 -11.04 4.19 6.73
C ARG A 69 -11.37 3.60 5.36
N ALA A 70 -10.79 4.14 4.29
CA ALA A 70 -10.96 3.59 2.94
C ALA A 70 -10.40 2.16 2.83
N ALA A 71 -9.22 1.90 3.42
CA ALA A 71 -8.64 0.56 3.44
C ALA A 71 -9.50 -0.44 4.23
N ALA A 72 -10.09 0.00 5.35
CA ALA A 72 -11.01 -0.79 6.17
C ALA A 72 -12.29 -1.18 5.40
N LEU A 73 -12.91 -0.25 4.66
CA LEU A 73 -14.03 -0.55 3.76
C LEU A 73 -13.64 -1.60 2.72
N GLY A 74 -12.46 -1.45 2.11
CA GLY A 74 -11.95 -2.42 1.14
C GLY A 74 -11.63 -3.79 1.74
N ALA A 75 -11.26 -3.84 3.02
CA ALA A 75 -11.01 -5.08 3.75
C ALA A 75 -12.31 -5.85 4.01
N LEU A 76 -13.34 -5.17 4.52
CA LEU A 76 -14.66 -5.77 4.77
C LEU A 76 -15.35 -6.23 3.47
N ASP A 77 -15.25 -5.44 2.39
CA ASP A 77 -15.73 -5.85 1.06
C ASP A 77 -15.04 -7.14 0.59
N ARG A 78 -13.72 -7.22 0.76
CA ARG A 78 -12.96 -8.42 0.40
C ARG A 78 -13.42 -9.63 1.20
N ILE A 79 -13.62 -9.49 2.52
CA ILE A 79 -14.10 -10.55 3.40
C ILE A 79 -15.47 -11.05 2.96
N ALA A 80 -16.40 -10.13 2.66
CA ALA A 80 -17.72 -10.47 2.14
C ALA A 80 -17.61 -11.31 0.85
N ARG A 81 -16.75 -10.89 -0.08
CA ARG A 81 -16.56 -11.58 -1.36
C ARG A 81 -15.89 -12.95 -1.23
N SER A 82 -15.08 -13.16 -0.21
CA SER A 82 -14.48 -14.47 0.09
C SER A 82 -15.44 -15.43 0.80
N GLY A 83 -16.71 -15.04 1.00
CA GLY A 83 -17.73 -15.86 1.66
C GLY A 83 -17.76 -15.73 3.18
N GLY A 84 -17.05 -14.73 3.74
CA GLY A 84 -17.13 -14.42 5.16
C GLY A 84 -18.48 -13.80 5.51
N ALA A 85 -19.22 -14.43 6.44
CA ALA A 85 -20.50 -13.92 6.92
C ALA A 85 -20.37 -12.53 7.59
N ASP A 86 -19.18 -12.23 8.13
CA ASP A 86 -18.87 -10.99 8.84
C ASP A 86 -18.29 -9.90 7.92
N GLY A 87 -18.55 -9.93 6.61
CA GLY A 87 -18.06 -8.91 5.68
C GLY A 87 -18.75 -7.53 5.79
N LEU A 88 -18.56 -6.70 4.77
CA LEU A 88 -19.14 -5.35 4.70
C LEU A 88 -20.67 -5.38 4.74
N SER A 89 -21.26 -4.71 5.72
CA SER A 89 -22.71 -4.54 5.86
C SER A 89 -23.23 -3.32 5.09
N THR A 90 -24.54 -3.27 4.88
CA THR A 90 -25.22 -2.14 4.23
C THR A 90 -25.09 -0.83 5.02
N ASP A 91 -25.13 -0.89 6.35
CA ASP A 91 -25.00 0.31 7.21
C ASP A 91 -23.58 0.89 7.19
N GLU A 92 -22.56 0.01 7.21
CA GLU A 92 -21.16 0.41 7.07
C GLU A 92 -20.90 1.00 5.67
N LEU A 93 -21.51 0.43 4.64
CA LEU A 93 -21.44 0.96 3.28
C LEU A 93 -22.12 2.34 3.17
N ALA A 94 -23.33 2.50 3.74
CA ALA A 94 -24.03 3.77 3.76
C ALA A 94 -23.22 4.85 4.50
N THR A 95 -22.58 4.47 5.61
CA THR A 95 -21.66 5.34 6.34
C THR A 95 -20.47 5.76 5.48
N GLY A 96 -19.86 4.81 4.75
CA GLY A 96 -18.76 5.09 3.82
C GLY A 96 -19.16 6.02 2.66
N LEU A 97 -20.39 5.91 2.15
CA LEU A 97 -20.94 6.80 1.12
C LEU A 97 -21.20 8.22 1.65
N ALA A 98 -21.45 8.36 2.95
CA ALA A 98 -21.66 9.64 3.63
C ALA A 98 -20.38 10.25 4.22
N ASP A 99 -19.21 9.59 4.09
CA ASP A 99 -17.96 10.07 4.69
C ASP A 99 -17.58 11.47 4.16
N PRO A 100 -17.08 12.38 5.01
CA PRO A 100 -16.66 13.72 4.58
C PRO A 100 -15.52 13.68 3.55
N GLU A 101 -14.65 12.68 3.58
CA GLU A 101 -13.51 12.58 2.68
C GLU A 101 -13.91 11.95 1.33
N PRO A 102 -13.65 12.64 0.19
CA PRO A 102 -13.92 12.10 -1.14
C PRO A 102 -13.29 10.73 -1.42
N ALA A 103 -12.09 10.47 -0.89
CA ALA A 103 -11.38 9.20 -1.08
C ALA A 103 -12.15 8.00 -0.48
N VAL A 104 -12.81 8.20 0.66
CA VAL A 104 -13.60 7.16 1.33
C VAL A 104 -14.91 6.92 0.58
N ARG A 105 -15.60 7.99 0.17
CA ARG A 105 -16.82 7.88 -0.65
C ARG A 105 -16.57 7.15 -1.96
N ARG A 106 -15.47 7.47 -2.65
CA ARG A 106 -15.06 6.75 -3.87
C ARG A 106 -14.89 5.26 -3.59
N ARG A 107 -14.23 4.91 -2.48
CA ARG A 107 -14.01 3.52 -2.12
C ARG A 107 -15.31 2.77 -1.80
N ALA A 108 -16.26 3.44 -1.16
CA ALA A 108 -17.60 2.89 -0.92
C ALA A 108 -18.37 2.67 -2.24
N LEU A 109 -18.28 3.60 -3.18
CA LEU A 109 -18.86 3.45 -4.52
C LEU A 109 -18.26 2.27 -5.29
N GLU A 110 -16.93 2.08 -5.22
CA GLU A 110 -16.25 0.92 -5.81
C GLU A 110 -16.76 -0.41 -5.21
N ALA A 111 -16.98 -0.45 -3.90
CA ALA A 111 -17.55 -1.62 -3.23
C ALA A 111 -19.01 -1.88 -3.64
N LEU A 112 -19.81 -0.81 -3.79
CA LEU A 112 -21.22 -0.90 -4.22
C LEU A 112 -21.35 -1.38 -5.68
N ALA A 113 -20.50 -0.89 -6.58
CA ALA A 113 -20.52 -1.30 -7.98
C ALA A 113 -20.21 -2.80 -8.13
N GLY A 114 -19.35 -3.33 -7.26
CA GLY A 114 -18.75 -4.65 -7.45
C GLY A 114 -17.88 -4.70 -8.71
N PRO A 115 -17.06 -5.75 -8.90
CA PRO A 115 -16.44 -5.97 -10.20
C PRO A 115 -17.54 -6.29 -11.23
N ASP A 116 -17.50 -5.62 -12.40
CA ASP A 116 -18.23 -6.06 -13.59
C ASP A 116 -17.94 -7.55 -13.78
N ARG A 117 -18.98 -8.37 -13.74
CA ARG A 117 -18.89 -9.83 -13.87
C ARG A 117 -19.07 -10.27 -15.31
#